data_AF-A0A6C0QF06-F1
#
_entry.id   AF-A0A6C0QF06-F1
#
_cell.length_a   1.000
_cell.length_b   1.000
_cell.length_c   1.000
_cell.angle_alpha   90.00
_cell.angle_beta   90.00
_cell.angle_gamma   90.00
#
_symmetry.space_group_name_H-M   'P 1'
#
loop_
_entity.id
_entity.type
_entity.pdbx_description
1 polymer ?
#
loop_
_entity_poly.entity_id
_entity_poly.type
_entity_poly.pdbx_seq_one_letter_code
_entity_poly.pdbx_strand_id
1 'polypeptide(L)'
;FSDILQMHFYETCPYLKFAHFTANQAILEAFEGKKRVHVIDFSMKQGMQWPALMQALALRPGGPPSFRLTGIGPPSTDNTDHLHEVGWKLAQLAETIHVEFEYRGFVANSLADLDASMLELRDGESVAVNSVFELHSLLARPGGI
;
A
#
# COMPACT_ATOMS: atom_id res chain seq x y z
N PHE A 1 15.11 12.77 8.29
CA PHE A 1 15.00 12.42 9.73
C PHE A 1 13.82 11.49 10.02
N SER A 2 12.61 11.77 9.49
CA SER A 2 11.43 10.92 9.70
C SER A 2 11.61 9.47 9.22
N ASP A 3 12.21 9.27 8.04
CA ASP A 3 12.33 7.92 7.44
C ASP A 3 13.27 6.99 8.21
N ILE A 4 14.37 7.55 8.74
CA ILE A 4 15.32 6.81 9.59
C ILE A 4 14.65 6.37 10.89
N LEU A 5 13.86 7.24 11.52
CA LEU A 5 13.10 6.88 12.72
C LEU A 5 12.06 5.80 12.42
N GLN A 6 11.38 5.90 11.29
CA GLN A 6 10.41 4.88 10.86
C GLN A 6 11.09 3.53 10.63
N MET A 7 12.24 3.50 9.94
CA MET A 7 13.00 2.28 9.71
C MET A 7 13.46 1.66 11.03
N HIS A 8 14.03 2.44 11.94
CA HIS A 8 14.42 1.94 13.26
C HIS A 8 13.25 1.41 14.09
N PHE A 9 12.09 2.08 14.05
CA PHE A 9 10.89 1.61 14.73
C PHE A 9 10.40 0.28 14.13
N TYR A 10 10.45 0.13 12.80
CA TYR A 10 10.12 -1.12 12.12
C TYR A 10 11.09 -2.26 12.45
N GLU A 11 12.38 -1.95 12.55
CA GLU A 11 13.42 -2.93 12.87
C GLU A 11 13.36 -3.39 14.31
N THR A 12 13.20 -2.45 15.25
CA THR A 12 13.34 -2.67 16.70
C THR A 12 12.05 -3.11 17.36
N CYS A 13 10.88 -2.68 16.86
CA CYS A 13 9.60 -2.97 17.47
C CYS A 13 8.72 -3.90 16.60
N PRO A 14 7.91 -4.79 17.22
CA PRO A 14 7.12 -5.74 16.46
C PRO A 14 5.82 -5.14 15.87
N TYR A 15 5.42 -3.94 16.28
CA TYR A 15 4.07 -3.42 16.03
C TYR A 15 3.73 -3.29 14.54
N LEU A 16 4.60 -2.64 13.75
CA LEU A 16 4.36 -2.49 12.32
C LEU A 16 4.50 -3.82 11.56
N LYS A 17 5.49 -4.65 11.92
CA LYS A 17 5.67 -5.98 11.32
C LYS A 17 4.45 -6.86 11.57
N PHE A 18 3.91 -6.85 12.79
CA PHE A 18 2.70 -7.56 13.15
C PHE A 18 1.49 -7.07 12.36
N ALA A 19 1.28 -5.75 12.29
CA ALA A 19 0.19 -5.16 11.53
C ALA A 19 0.28 -5.51 10.04
N HIS A 20 1.46 -5.33 9.43
CA HIS A 20 1.70 -5.66 8.02
C HIS A 20 1.50 -7.15 7.73
N PHE A 21 2.05 -8.03 8.57
CA PHE A 21 1.90 -9.48 8.39
C PHE A 21 0.43 -9.88 8.46
N THR A 22 -0.28 -9.41 9.48
CA THR A 22 -1.70 -9.74 9.70
C THR A 22 -2.57 -9.20 8.55
N ALA A 23 -2.34 -7.96 8.14
CA ALA A 23 -3.05 -7.36 7.01
C ALA A 23 -2.76 -8.10 5.70
N ASN A 24 -1.50 -8.43 5.42
CA ASN A 24 -1.12 -9.16 4.22
C ASN A 24 -1.74 -10.57 4.17
N GLN A 25 -1.85 -11.26 5.31
CA GLN A 25 -2.54 -12.56 5.36
C GLN A 25 -4.03 -12.40 5.01
N ALA A 26 -4.72 -11.44 5.63
CA ALA A 26 -6.13 -11.19 5.32
C ALA A 26 -6.36 -10.78 3.86
N ILE A 27 -5.47 -9.96 3.29
CA ILE A 27 -5.52 -9.58 1.88
C ILE A 27 -5.28 -10.79 0.96
N LEU A 28 -4.29 -11.63 1.28
CA LEU A 28 -3.96 -12.81 0.49
C LEU A 28 -5.12 -13.80 0.44
N GLU A 29 -5.77 -14.05 1.58
CA GLU A 29 -6.97 -14.90 1.69
C GLU A 29 -8.12 -14.30 0.88
N ALA A 30 -8.39 -13.00 1.01
CA ALA A 30 -9.44 -12.33 0.24
C ALA A 30 -9.20 -12.35 -1.28
N PHE A 31 -7.94 -12.42 -1.70
CA PHE A 31 -7.51 -12.48 -3.10
C PHE A 31 -7.36 -13.90 -3.66
N GLU A 32 -7.74 -14.94 -2.90
CA GLU A 32 -7.70 -16.32 -3.39
C GLU A 32 -8.53 -16.48 -4.69
N GLY A 33 -7.91 -17.11 -5.69
CA GLY A 33 -8.52 -17.35 -7.01
C GLY A 33 -8.79 -16.11 -7.87
N LYS A 34 -8.51 -14.89 -7.38
CA LYS A 34 -8.73 -13.65 -8.14
C LYS A 34 -7.60 -13.43 -9.15
N LYS A 35 -7.96 -13.05 -10.38
CA LYS A 35 -6.98 -12.81 -11.46
C LYS A 35 -6.46 -11.37 -11.51
N ARG A 36 -7.27 -10.41 -11.06
CA ARG A 36 -6.94 -8.98 -11.04
C ARG A 36 -7.23 -8.43 -9.65
N VAL A 37 -6.21 -7.94 -8.98
CA VAL A 37 -6.30 -7.50 -7.59
C VAL A 37 -5.73 -6.10 -7.44
N HIS A 38 -6.34 -5.31 -6.58
CA HIS A 38 -6.00 -3.93 -6.33
C HIS A 38 -5.94 -3.67 -4.83
N VAL A 39 -4.81 -3.18 -4.34
CA VAL A 39 -4.69 -2.70 -2.96
C VAL A 39 -4.64 -1.17 -2.96
N ILE A 40 -5.45 -0.56 -2.10
CA ILE A 40 -5.41 0.86 -1.79
C ILE A 40 -4.83 1.02 -0.39
N ASP A 41 -3.65 1.61 -0.29
CA ASP A 41 -2.95 1.89 0.97
C ASP A 41 -3.12 3.36 1.34
N PHE A 42 -3.84 3.61 2.43
CA PHE A 42 -4.06 4.95 2.97
C PHE A 42 -2.83 5.54 3.67
N SER A 43 -1.76 4.76 3.85
CA SER A 43 -0.59 5.11 4.65
C SER A 43 0.72 4.81 3.93
N MET A 44 0.82 5.17 2.65
CA MET A 44 2.03 4.90 1.85
C MET A 44 3.21 5.72 2.35
N LYS A 45 4.09 5.04 3.09
CA LYS A 45 5.35 5.57 3.60
C LYS A 45 6.50 5.02 2.77
N GLN A 46 7.41 4.25 3.36
CA GLN A 46 8.54 3.61 2.67
C GLN A 46 8.16 2.31 1.92
N GLY A 47 6.87 2.00 1.78
CA GLY A 47 6.39 0.82 1.06
C GLY A 47 6.75 -0.55 1.68
N MET A 48 7.24 -0.60 2.93
CA MET A 48 7.81 -1.81 3.55
C MET A 48 6.85 -3.01 3.67
N GLN A 49 5.53 -2.80 3.62
CA GLN A 49 4.53 -3.86 3.68
C GLN A 49 4.47 -4.70 2.39
N TRP A 50 4.64 -4.04 1.25
CA TRP A 50 4.22 -4.55 -0.06
C TRP A 50 5.15 -5.60 -0.68
N PRO A 51 6.48 -5.59 -0.46
CA PRO A 51 7.36 -6.66 -0.93
C PRO A 51 6.94 -8.06 -0.48
N ALA A 52 6.55 -8.21 0.79
CA ALA A 52 6.14 -9.49 1.34
C ALA A 52 4.81 -9.98 0.74
N LEU A 53 3.84 -9.08 0.54
CA LEU A 53 2.58 -9.43 -0.14
C LEU A 53 2.83 -9.84 -1.58
N MET A 54 3.65 -9.07 -2.31
CA MET A 54 3.95 -9.34 -3.72
C MET A 54 4.64 -10.69 -3.91
N GLN A 55 5.59 -11.05 -3.04
CA GLN A 55 6.20 -12.38 -3.01
C GLN A 55 5.17 -13.48 -2.74
N ALA A 56 4.25 -13.28 -1.80
CA ALA A 56 3.19 -14.26 -1.52
C ALA A 56 2.23 -14.43 -2.70
N LEU A 57 1.88 -13.34 -3.39
CA LEU A 57 1.07 -13.37 -4.61
C LEU A 57 1.78 -14.11 -5.76
N ALA A 58 3.09 -13.91 -5.92
CA ALA A 58 3.90 -14.61 -6.93
C ALA A 58 3.93 -16.12 -6.74
N LEU A 59 3.89 -16.60 -5.50
CA LEU A 59 3.96 -18.02 -5.13
C LEU A 59 2.59 -18.70 -5.05
N ARG A 60 1.49 -17.98 -5.31
CA ARG A 60 0.14 -18.51 -5.19
C ARG A 60 -0.11 -19.66 -6.19
N PRO A 61 -0.86 -20.73 -5.80
CA PRO A 61 -1.36 -21.72 -6.74
C PRO A 61 -2.15 -21.08 -7.89
N GLY A 62 -1.86 -21.49 -9.13
CA GLY A 62 -2.46 -20.90 -10.33
C GLY A 62 -1.73 -19.65 -10.85
N GLY A 63 -0.63 -19.24 -10.19
CA GLY A 63 0.23 -18.15 -10.62
C GLY A 63 -0.16 -16.76 -10.09
N PRO A 64 0.72 -15.77 -10.30
CA PRO A 64 0.47 -14.39 -9.87
C PRO A 64 -0.76 -13.80 -10.55
N PRO A 65 -1.59 -13.02 -9.83
CA PRO A 65 -2.55 -12.13 -10.45
C PRO A 65 -1.86 -10.91 -11.06
N SER A 66 -2.58 -10.15 -11.89
CA SER A 66 -2.21 -8.75 -12.12
C SER A 66 -2.45 -7.97 -10.83
N PHE A 67 -1.43 -7.27 -10.34
CA PHE A 67 -1.45 -6.57 -9.06
C PHE A 67 -1.34 -5.06 -9.27
N ARG A 68 -2.38 -4.33 -8.85
CA ARG A 68 -2.37 -2.88 -8.79
C ARG A 68 -2.21 -2.40 -7.35
N LEU A 69 -1.38 -1.39 -7.13
CA LEU A 69 -1.19 -0.76 -5.84
C LEU A 69 -1.36 0.75 -5.95
N THR A 70 -2.34 1.27 -5.23
CA THR A 70 -2.54 2.70 -5.04
C THR A 70 -2.02 3.08 -3.66
N GLY A 71 -1.01 3.94 -3.60
CA GLY A 71 -0.44 4.46 -2.36
C GLY A 71 -0.82 5.92 -2.12
N ILE A 72 -1.38 6.22 -0.96
CA ILE A 72 -1.74 7.58 -0.55
C ILE A 72 -0.77 8.04 0.53
N GLY A 73 -0.19 9.22 0.36
CA GLY A 73 0.73 9.79 1.33
C GLY A 73 0.71 11.32 1.33
N PRO A 74 1.26 11.96 2.37
CA PRO A 74 1.39 13.41 2.43
C PRO A 74 2.37 13.92 1.37
N PRO A 75 2.26 15.20 0.97
CA PRO A 75 3.28 15.83 0.14
C PRO A 75 4.64 15.78 0.82
N SER A 76 5.69 15.58 0.03
CA SER A 76 7.05 15.61 0.57
C SER A 76 7.43 17.01 1.05
N THR A 77 8.19 17.07 2.14
CA THR A 77 8.64 18.34 2.75
C THR A 77 9.82 18.99 2.03
N ASP A 78 10.51 18.25 1.16
CA ASP A 78 11.75 18.67 0.49
C ASP A 78 11.63 18.71 -1.05
N ASN A 79 10.39 18.82 -1.56
CA ASN A 79 10.05 18.79 -3.00
C ASN A 79 10.49 17.52 -3.74
N THR A 80 10.81 16.43 -3.05
CA THR A 80 11.04 15.12 -3.67
C THR A 80 9.72 14.42 -3.98
N ASP A 81 9.71 13.58 -5.02
CA ASP A 81 8.58 12.71 -5.32
C ASP A 81 8.79 11.33 -4.67
N HIS A 82 8.67 11.30 -3.35
CA HIS A 82 8.89 10.09 -2.54
C HIS A 82 7.95 8.94 -2.95
N LEU A 83 6.69 9.24 -3.27
CA LEU A 83 5.73 8.23 -3.70
C LEU A 83 6.14 7.59 -5.03
N HIS A 84 6.67 8.37 -5.97
CA HIS A 84 7.20 7.84 -7.22
C HIS A 84 8.43 6.95 -6.99
N GLU A 85 9.35 7.33 -6.10
CA GLU A 85 10.52 6.51 -5.77
C GLU A 85 10.13 5.15 -5.16
N VAL A 86 9.16 5.13 -4.25
CA VAL A 86 8.60 3.89 -3.69
C VAL A 86 7.99 3.02 -4.78
N GLY A 87 7.18 3.63 -5.65
CA GLY A 87 6.57 2.94 -6.79
C GLY A 87 7.59 2.30 -7.71
N TRP A 88 8.66 3.03 -8.04
CA TRP A 88 9.75 2.54 -8.88
C TRP A 88 10.46 1.33 -8.26
N LYS A 89 10.81 1.39 -6.98
CA LYS A 89 11.44 0.25 -6.27
C LYS A 89 10.54 -0.99 -6.24
N LEU A 90 9.22 -0.79 -6.02
CA LEU A 90 8.25 -1.89 -6.05
C LEU A 90 8.09 -2.48 -7.45
N ALA A 91 8.14 -1.66 -8.50
CA ALA A 91 8.08 -2.13 -9.88
C ALA A 91 9.31 -2.98 -10.26
N GLN A 92 10.50 -2.58 -9.83
CA GLN A 92 11.72 -3.39 -10.03
C GLN A 92 11.63 -4.75 -9.34
N LEU A 93 11.10 -4.78 -8.12
CA LEU A 93 10.85 -6.04 -7.43
C LEU A 93 9.87 -6.89 -8.23
N ALA A 94 8.72 -6.33 -8.63
CA ALA A 94 7.70 -7.03 -9.39
C ALA A 94 8.23 -7.67 -10.67
N GLU A 95 9.07 -6.94 -11.41
CA GLU A 95 9.74 -7.44 -12.60
C GLU A 95 10.63 -8.65 -12.29
N THR A 96 11.41 -8.58 -11.19
CA THR A 96 12.30 -9.65 -10.75
C THR A 96 11.55 -10.95 -10.38
N ILE A 97 10.31 -10.83 -9.89
CA ILE A 97 9.47 -11.97 -9.51
C ILE A 97 8.32 -12.24 -10.48
N HIS A 98 8.36 -11.64 -11.67
CA HIS A 98 7.41 -11.84 -12.77
C HIS A 98 5.93 -11.61 -12.40
N VAL A 99 5.67 -10.57 -11.60
CA VAL A 99 4.31 -10.11 -11.29
C VAL A 99 3.96 -8.95 -12.22
N GLU A 100 2.84 -9.06 -12.94
CA GLU A 100 2.27 -7.92 -13.68
C GLU A 100 1.82 -6.87 -12.67
N PHE A 101 2.53 -5.74 -12.62
CA PHE A 101 2.38 -4.75 -11.55
C PHE A 101 2.12 -3.34 -12.09
N GLU A 102 1.15 -2.67 -11.48
CA GLU A 102 0.87 -1.25 -11.72
C GLU A 102 0.89 -0.51 -10.38
N TYR A 103 1.63 0.61 -10.32
CA TYR A 103 1.67 1.47 -9.15
C TYR A 103 1.12 2.86 -9.46
N ARG A 104 0.41 3.43 -8.48
CA ARG A 104 -0.01 4.83 -8.49
C ARG A 104 0.15 5.48 -7.13
N GLY A 105 0.91 6.57 -7.08
CA GLY A 105 1.01 7.43 -5.91
C GLY A 105 -0.02 8.57 -5.96
N PHE A 106 -0.71 8.82 -4.85
CA PHE A 106 -1.54 10.01 -4.65
C PHE A 106 -1.07 10.82 -3.46
N VAL A 107 -0.95 12.12 -3.69
CA VAL A 107 -0.64 13.08 -2.65
C VAL A 107 -1.93 13.60 -2.04
N ALA A 108 -2.10 13.42 -0.73
CA ALA A 108 -3.22 13.97 0.03
C ALA A 108 -2.73 14.42 1.42
N ASN A 109 -3.16 15.60 1.86
CA ASN A 109 -2.82 16.09 3.20
C ASN A 109 -3.57 15.35 4.31
N SER A 110 -4.74 14.79 3.98
CA SER A 110 -5.57 14.01 4.87
C SER A 110 -6.45 13.06 4.06
N LEU A 111 -6.82 11.93 4.67
CA LEU A 111 -7.82 11.03 4.10
C LEU A 111 -9.20 11.70 3.94
N ALA A 112 -9.49 12.75 4.72
CA ALA A 112 -10.73 13.53 4.58
C ALA A 112 -10.78 14.33 3.27
N ASP A 113 -9.64 14.55 2.62
CA ASP A 113 -9.54 15.29 1.37
C ASP A 113 -9.70 14.37 0.14
N LEU A 114 -9.90 13.07 0.35
CA LEU A 114 -10.04 12.08 -0.73
C LEU A 114 -11.46 12.04 -1.27
N ASP A 115 -11.57 12.07 -2.59
CA ASP A 115 -12.80 11.73 -3.30
C ASP A 115 -12.73 10.28 -3.83
N ALA A 116 -13.85 9.57 -3.82
CA ALA A 116 -13.91 8.17 -4.25
C ALA A 116 -13.46 7.99 -5.72
N SER A 117 -13.68 8.98 -6.59
CA SER A 117 -13.22 8.93 -7.98
C SER A 117 -11.69 8.91 -8.10
N MET A 118 -10.96 9.43 -7.09
CA MET A 118 -9.50 9.38 -7.06
C MET A 118 -8.99 7.94 -6.91
N LEU A 119 -9.77 7.04 -6.32
CA LEU A 119 -9.35 5.65 -6.12
C LEU A 119 -9.34 4.83 -7.43
N GLU A 120 -9.96 5.36 -8.50
CA GLU A 120 -10.01 4.77 -9.84
C GLU A 120 -10.28 3.26 -9.84
N LEU A 121 -11.41 2.87 -9.24
CA LEU A 121 -11.84 1.48 -9.23
C LEU A 121 -12.12 1.00 -10.66
N ARG A 122 -11.68 -0.20 -10.98
CA ARG A 122 -11.87 -0.81 -12.32
C ARG A 122 -12.79 -2.02 -12.26
N ASP A 123 -13.63 -2.16 -13.27
CA ASP A 123 -14.56 -3.28 -13.36
C ASP A 123 -13.84 -4.64 -13.38
N GLY A 124 -14.24 -5.50 -12.45
CA GLY A 124 -13.76 -6.86 -12.29
C GLY A 124 -12.33 -6.99 -11.75
N GLU A 125 -11.82 -5.97 -11.06
CA GLU A 125 -10.73 -6.12 -10.09
C GLU A 125 -11.30 -6.40 -8.69
N SER A 126 -10.60 -7.20 -7.88
CA SER A 126 -10.91 -7.36 -6.45
C SER A 126 -10.09 -6.38 -5.64
N VAL A 127 -10.75 -5.57 -4.82
CA VAL A 127 -10.12 -4.45 -4.13
C VAL A 127 -9.99 -4.75 -2.63
N ALA A 128 -8.82 -4.47 -2.06
CA ALA A 128 -8.61 -4.42 -0.63
C ALA A 128 -8.13 -3.03 -0.21
N VAL A 129 -8.69 -2.51 0.89
CA VAL A 129 -8.28 -1.22 1.47
C VAL A 129 -7.48 -1.48 2.73
N ASN A 130 -6.26 -0.93 2.78
CA ASN A 130 -5.33 -1.07 3.89
C ASN A 130 -5.17 0.28 4.60
N SER A 131 -5.31 0.27 5.93
CA SER A 131 -5.07 1.45 6.75
C SER A 131 -4.36 1.06 8.04
N VAL A 132 -3.04 1.27 8.06
CA VAL A 132 -2.20 0.93 9.21
C VAL A 132 -1.86 2.23 9.96
N PHE A 133 -2.47 2.40 11.13
CA PHE A 133 -2.33 3.60 11.96
C PHE A 133 -2.68 4.91 11.24
N GLU A 134 -3.70 4.91 10.37
CA GLU A 134 -4.08 6.14 9.64
C GLU A 134 -5.48 6.67 10.01
N LEU A 135 -6.51 5.81 10.11
CA LEU A 135 -7.89 6.26 10.34
C LEU A 135 -8.10 7.11 11.61
N HIS A 136 -7.29 6.89 12.65
CA HIS A 136 -7.42 7.65 13.91
C HIS A 136 -7.16 9.15 13.73
N SER A 137 -6.44 9.57 12.68
CA SER A 137 -6.17 10.98 12.39
C SER A 137 -7.45 11.75 12.01
N LEU A 138 -8.45 11.06 11.47
CA LEU A 138 -9.75 11.64 11.13
C LEU A 138 -10.51 12.15 12.36
N LEU A 139 -10.28 11.54 13.52
CA LEU A 139 -10.91 11.95 14.79
C LEU A 139 -10.43 13.32 15.28
N ALA A 140 -9.25 13.77 14.84
CA ALA A 140 -8.71 15.07 15.23
C ALA A 140 -9.31 16.24 14.42
N ARG A 141 -10.04 15.95 13.34
CA ARG A 141 -10.66 16.96 12.47
C ARG A 141 -12.19 16.99 12.64
N PRO A 142 -12.80 18.13 12.97
CA PRO A 142 -14.25 18.28 12.93
C PRO A 142 -14.79 17.95 11.53
N GLY A 143 -15.72 16.99 11.45
CA GLY A 143 -16.29 16.52 10.17
C GLY A 143 -15.43 15.52 9.40
N GLY A 144 -14.39 14.94 10.02
CA GLY A 144 -13.55 13.88 9.41
C GLY A 144 -14.21 12.49 9.35
N ILE A 145 -15.34 12.31 10.03
CA ILE A 145 -16.23 11.14 10.01
C ILE A 145 -17.69 11.60 10.17
#